data_AF-A0A969S514-F1
#
_entry.id   AF-A0A969S514-F1
#
_cell.length_a   1.000
_cell.length_b   1.000
_cell.length_c   1.000
_cell.angle_alpha   90.00
_cell.angle_beta   90.00
_cell.angle_gamma   90.00
#
_symmetry.space_group_name_H-M   'P 1'
#
loop_
_entity.id
_entity.type
_entity.pdbx_description
1 polymer ?
#
loop_
_entity_poly.entity_id
_entity_poly.type
_entity_poly.pdbx_seq_one_letter_code
_entity_poly.pdbx_strand_id
1 'polypeptide(L)' 'MSVFTPVTLAEVRAFVVPYQVGDIIDFQDIAAGVENSNFFVTTVSGRYVLTLFEKIPRATSIFIWGS' A
#
# COMPACT_ATOMS: atom_id res chain seq x y z
N MET A 1 4.94 10.98 13.59
CA MET A 1 4.89 9.54 13.86
C MET A 1 4.60 8.88 12.52
N SER A 2 5.58 8.23 11.91
CA SER A 2 5.41 7.55 10.62
C SER A 2 4.85 6.17 10.93
N VAL A 3 3.60 5.94 10.54
CA VAL A 3 2.95 4.64 10.70
C VAL A 3 3.44 3.82 9.52
N PHE A 4 4.62 3.22 9.62
CA PHE A 4 5.07 2.29 8.60
C PHE A 4 4.28 1.01 8.82
N THR A 5 3.18 0.83 8.11
CA THR A 5 2.49 -0.47 8.10
C THR A 5 3.33 -1.42 7.25
N PRO A 6 4.02 -2.42 7.83
CA PRO A 6 4.81 -3.34 7.03
C PRO A 6 3.86 -4.21 6.20
N VAL A 7 3.74 -3.89 4.92
CA VAL A 7 2.98 -4.71 3.98
C VAL A 7 3.82 -5.94 3.64
N THR A 8 3.28 -7.13 3.86
CA THR A 8 3.98 -8.37 3.52
C THR A 8 3.78 -8.73 2.05
N LEU A 9 4.72 -9.49 1.47
CA LEU A 9 4.58 -10.00 0.10
C LEU A 9 3.29 -10.80 -0.11
N ALA A 10 2.80 -11.50 0.93
CA ALA A 10 1.57 -12.27 0.87
C ALA A 10 0.34 -11.37 0.69
N GLU A 11 0.28 -10.25 1.42
CA GLU A 11 -0.77 -9.23 1.29
C GLU A 11 -0.77 -8.63 -0.12
N VAL A 12 0.42 -8.29 -0.63
CA VAL A 12 0.58 -7.75 -1.99
C VAL A 12 0.14 -8.77 -3.03
N ARG A 13 0.53 -10.04 -2.88
CA ARG A 13 0.08 -11.13 -3.77
C ARG A 13 -1.44 -11.23 -3.78
N ALA A 14 -2.08 -11.28 -2.62
CA ALA A 14 -3.54 -11.34 -2.52
C ALA A 14 -4.21 -10.11 -3.16
N PHE A 15 -3.62 -8.93 -3.01
CA PHE A 15 -4.12 -7.69 -3.60
C PHE A 15 -4.03 -7.68 -5.13
N VAL A 16 -2.93 -8.20 -5.72
CA VAL A 16 -2.72 -8.16 -7.18
C VAL A 16 -3.35 -9.32 -7.94
N VAL A 17 -3.75 -10.41 -7.27
CA VAL A 17 -4.47 -11.56 -7.86
C VAL A 17 -5.63 -11.16 -8.79
N PRO A 18 -6.58 -10.29 -8.39
CA PRO A 18 -7.71 -9.90 -9.25
C PRO A 18 -7.28 -9.11 -10.50
N TYR A 19 -6.08 -8.54 -10.52
CA TYR A 19 -5.56 -7.77 -11.65
C TYR A 19 -4.87 -8.63 -12.72
N GLN A 20 -4.84 -9.97 -12.53
CA GLN A 20 -4.26 -10.94 -13.47
C GLN A 20 -2.81 -10.60 -13.91
N VAL A 21 -2.03 -9.96 -13.04
CA VAL A 21 -0.65 -9.56 -13.32
C VAL A 21 0.34 -10.75 -13.26
N GLY A 22 -0.11 -11.94 -12.89
CA GLY A 22 0.71 -13.14 -12.76
C GLY A 22 1.53 -13.20 -11.46
N ASP A 23 2.40 -14.19 -11.35
CA ASP A 23 3.23 -14.40 -10.17
C ASP A 23 4.27 -13.28 -9.96
N ILE A 24 4.39 -12.83 -8.71
CA ILE A 24 5.40 -11.85 -8.29
C ILE A 24 6.77 -12.53 -8.20
N ILE A 25 7.71 -12.03 -9.00
CA ILE A 25 9.12 -12.42 -9.08
C ILE A 25 9.96 -11.60 -8.10
N ASP A 26 9.74 -10.28 -8.06
CA ASP A 26 10.48 -9.35 -7.23
C ASP A 26 9.56 -8.25 -6.68
N PHE A 27 9.84 -7.82 -5.45
CA PHE A 27 9.08 -6.83 -4.72
C PHE A 27 10.04 -5.93 -3.96
N GLN A 28 10.01 -4.63 -4.25
CA GLN A 28 10.99 -3.68 -3.72
C GLN A 28 10.31 -2.37 -3.29
N ASP A 29 10.61 -1.91 -2.09
CA ASP A 29 10.12 -0.63 -1.58
C ASP A 29 10.75 0.55 -2.32
N ILE A 30 9.94 1.57 -2.57
CA ILE A 30 10.35 2.85 -3.13
C ILE A 30 10.24 3.86 -1.99
N ALA A 31 11.40 4.21 -1.42
CA ALA A 31 11.51 5.23 -0.38
C ALA A 31 11.29 6.65 -0.93
N ALA A 32 10.09 6.90 -1.49
CA ALA A 32 9.69 8.16 -2.10
C ALA A 32 8.60 8.85 -1.26
N GLY A 33 8.99 9.32 -0.07
CA GLY A 33 8.20 10.28 0.70
C GLY A 33 7.39 9.72 1.86
N VAL A 34 7.05 10.60 2.80
CA VAL A 34 6.53 10.28 4.15
C VAL A 34 5.05 9.86 4.12
N GLU A 35 4.37 10.01 2.99
CA GLU A 35 2.90 9.96 2.90
C GLU A 35 2.35 8.77 2.12
N ASN A 36 3.13 8.10 1.27
CA ASN A 36 2.66 6.96 0.47
C ASN A 36 3.70 5.85 0.46
N SER A 37 3.24 4.61 0.64
CA SER A 37 4.09 3.43 0.49
C SER A 37 4.05 2.99 -0.97
N ASN A 38 5.12 3.27 -1.71
CA ASN A 38 5.25 2.94 -3.12
C ASN A 38 6.15 1.70 -3.26
N PHE A 39 5.77 0.76 -4.11
CA PHE A 39 6.52 -0.49 -4.32
C PHE A 39 6.68 -0.78 -5.81
N PHE A 40 7.86 -1.25 -6.21
CA PHE A 40 8.05 -1.92 -7.49
C PHE A 40 7.63 -3.37 -7.36
N VAL A 41 6.74 -3.81 -8.25
CA VAL A 41 6.29 -5.20 -8.34
C VAL A 41 6.68 -5.74 -9.71
N THR A 42 7.66 -6.64 -9.74
CA THR A 42 8.04 -7.35 -10.95
C THR A 42 7.32 -8.69 -10.98
N THR A 43 6.58 -8.95 -12.05
CA THR A 43 5.83 -10.17 -12.26
C THR A 43 6.27 -10.87 -13.54
N VAL A 44 5.79 -12.08 -13.77
CA VAL A 44 5.98 -12.81 -15.04
C VAL A 44 5.39 -12.07 -16.25
N SER A 45 4.36 -11.25 -16.04
CA SER A 45 3.69 -10.51 -17.12
C SER A 45 4.31 -9.14 -17.39
N GLY A 46 5.13 -8.62 -16.47
CA GLY A 46 5.74 -7.31 -16.59
C GLY A 46 6.06 -6.65 -15.26
N ARG A 47 6.50 -5.38 -15.32
CA ARG A 47 6.85 -4.57 -14.15
C ARG A 47 5.79 -3.51 -13.88
N TYR A 48 5.36 -3.41 -12.63
CA TYR A 48 4.29 -2.54 -12.16
C TYR A 48 4.77 -1.69 -10.98
N VAL A 49 4.06 -0.59 -10.73
CA VAL A 49 4.22 0.24 -9.53
C VAL A 49 2.94 0.14 -8.71
N LEU A 50 3.06 -0.33 -7.46
CA LEU A 50 1.98 -0.39 -6.50
C LEU A 50 2.09 0.79 -5.55
N THR A 51 1.05 1.62 -5.47
CA THR A 51 0.98 2.73 -4.52
C THR A 51 -0.09 2.43 -3.49
N LEU A 52 0.31 2.23 -2.24
CA LEU A 52 -0.61 2.05 -1.13
C LEU A 52 -0.86 3.40 -0.47
N PHE A 53 -2.11 3.87 -0.57
CA PHE A 53 -2.58 5.05 0.15
C PHE A 53 -3.03 4.60 1.54
N GLU A 54 -2.26 4.96 2.56
CA GLU A 54 -2.70 4.82 3.95
C GLU A 54 -3.86 5.78 4.18
N LYS A 55 -5.08 5.27 4.00
CA LYS A 55 -6.28 6.05 4.29
C LYS A 55 -6.26 6.31 5.78
N ILE A 56 -5.94 7.55 6.18
CA ILE A 56 -6.12 8.01 7.56
C ILE A 56 -7.54 7.58 7.91
N PRO A 57 -7.74 6.67 8.89
CA PRO A 57 -9.08 6.34 9.33
C PRO A 57 -9.68 7.69 9.67
N ARG A 58 -10.78 8.05 9.03
CA ARG A 58 -11.49 9.30 9.31
C ARG A 58 -11.84 9.17 10.78
N ALA A 59 -10.98 9.71 11.63
CA ALA A 59 -11.23 9.80 13.04
C ALA A 59 -12.53 10.57 13.06
N THR A 60 -13.59 9.89 13.47
CA THR A 60 -14.83 10.52 13.89
C THR A 60 -14.43 11.37 15.09
N SER A 61 -13.79 12.50 14.81
CA SER A 61 -13.70 13.61 15.73
C SER A 61 -15.09 14.19 15.73
N ILE A 62 -15.96 13.54 16.51
CA ILE A 62 -17.21 14.15 16.91
C ILE A 62 -16.80 15.27 17.86
N PHE A 63 -16.55 16.44 17.27
CA PHE A 63 -16.37 17.67 18.03
C PHE A 63 -17.75 18.03 18.55
N ILE A 64 -18.15 17.44 19.68
CA ILE A 64 -19.21 17.99 20.51
C ILE A 64 -18.65 19.26 21.13
N TRP A 65 -18.87 20.40 20.47
CA TRP A 65 -18.79 21.68 21.17
C TRP A 65 -19.98 21.69 22.13
N GLY A 66 -19.67 21.55 23.42
CA GLY A 66 -20.66 21.61 24.48
C GLY A 66 -21.23 23.01 24.63
N SER A 67 -22.57 23.05 24.70
CA SER A 67 -23.50 24.03 25.28
C SER A 67 -23.22 25.52 25.11
#